data_AF-A0A401TW51-F1
#
_entry.id   AF-A0A401TW51-F1
#
_cell.length_a   1.000
_cell.length_b   1.000
_cell.length_c   1.000
_cell.angle_alpha   90.00
_cell.angle_beta   90.00
_cell.angle_gamma   90.00
#
_symmetry.space_group_name_H-M   'P 1'
#
loop_
_entity.id
_entity.type
_entity.pdbx_description
1 polymer ?
#
loop_
_entity_poly.entity_id
_entity_poly.type
_entity_poly.pdbx_seq_one_letter_code
_entity_poly.pdbx_strand_id
1 'polypeptide(L)'
;DLATRDAIDKALQRLTKAETLRRIDRGLYDQPGFNKLTQKPNPPDPRSVIDAVGRRDQTRMLVDGMTAANDLGLTDAVPAKIVVHTDARRRAIRLGNVTISFRPTAASKLFWAGRPAMRLVQALHWLRDLLVREGESDQVKRKLAKLFEDPTTGPSLRADLTAGMSALPTWMRVFLKPLIEADAAVGRRHIDDDRDDADHVGADHDRQRRSENDQSHAVVVPPKPKPLSTQKKPIANR
;
A
#
# COMPACT_ATOMS: atom_id res chain seq x y z
N ASP A 1 26.20 -25.82 -5.70
CA ASP A 1 25.13 -26.73 -6.16
C ASP A 1 24.31 -27.16 -4.93
N LEU A 2 22.99 -26.99 -4.92
CA LEU A 2 22.14 -27.03 -3.71
C LEU A 2 21.52 -28.43 -3.40
N ALA A 3 22.14 -29.50 -3.91
CA ALA A 3 21.68 -30.91 -3.92
C ALA A 3 20.79 -31.32 -5.10
N THR A 4 20.65 -32.64 -5.30
CA THR A 4 19.88 -33.23 -6.39
C THR A 4 18.38 -33.00 -6.22
N ARG A 5 17.64 -32.95 -7.34
CA ARG A 5 16.19 -32.71 -7.34
C ARG A 5 15.42 -33.67 -6.42
N ASP A 6 15.78 -34.95 -6.43
CA ASP A 6 15.14 -35.96 -5.59
C ASP A 6 15.37 -35.70 -4.09
N ALA A 7 16.56 -35.21 -3.71
CA ALA A 7 16.86 -34.84 -2.33
C ALA A 7 16.02 -33.63 -1.90
N ILE A 8 15.88 -32.63 -2.78
CA ILE A 8 15.03 -31.45 -2.53
C ILE A 8 13.57 -31.85 -2.39
N ASP A 9 13.05 -32.68 -3.30
CA ASP A 9 11.65 -33.12 -3.28
C ASP A 9 11.35 -33.93 -2.01
N LYS A 10 12.26 -34.82 -1.58
CA LYS A 10 12.13 -35.55 -0.31
C LYS A 10 12.17 -34.61 0.90
N ALA A 11 13.04 -33.60 0.90
CA ALA A 11 13.12 -32.62 1.97
C ALA A 11 11.83 -31.80 2.08
N LEU A 12 11.30 -31.29 0.96
CA LEU A 12 10.03 -30.55 0.91
C LEU A 12 8.86 -31.42 1.33
N GLN A 13 8.83 -32.70 0.92
CA GLN A 13 7.83 -33.65 1.36
C GLN A 13 7.88 -33.85 2.88
N ARG A 14 9.08 -34.00 3.47
CA ARG A 14 9.25 -34.13 4.91
C ARG A 14 8.77 -32.89 5.67
N LEU A 15 9.14 -31.69 5.21
CA LEU A 15 8.70 -30.43 5.82
C LEU A 15 7.19 -30.22 5.71
N THR A 16 6.58 -30.68 4.61
CA THR A 16 5.12 -30.64 4.46
C THR A 16 4.44 -31.61 5.42
N LYS A 17 4.98 -32.83 5.61
CA LYS A 17 4.47 -33.80 6.59
C LYS A 17 4.61 -33.31 8.04
N ALA A 18 5.64 -32.51 8.32
CA ALA A 18 5.86 -31.90 9.62
C ALA A 18 5.08 -30.57 9.81
N GLU A 19 4.16 -30.23 8.90
CA GLU A 19 3.35 -29.01 8.91
C GLU A 19 4.15 -27.69 8.95
N THR A 20 5.46 -27.76 8.73
CA THR A 20 6.35 -26.60 8.66
C THR A 20 6.16 -25.84 7.35
N LEU A 21 5.80 -26.56 6.28
CA LEU A 21 5.41 -25.99 4.99
C LEU A 21 4.01 -26.44 4.61
N ARG A 22 3.28 -25.56 3.96
CA ARG A 22 2.00 -25.85 3.32
C ARG A 22 2.18 -25.84 1.81
N ARG A 23 1.85 -26.94 1.14
CA ARG A 23 1.84 -27.00 -0.31
C ARG A 23 0.59 -26.29 -0.86
N ILE A 24 0.80 -25.28 -1.70
CA ILE A 24 -0.28 -24.52 -2.37
C ILE A 24 -0.57 -25.10 -3.75
N ASP A 25 0.48 -25.40 -4.51
CA ASP A 25 0.40 -26.00 -5.84
C ASP A 25 1.66 -26.86 -6.09
N ARG A 26 1.80 -27.48 -7.26
CA ARG A 26 3.03 -28.16 -7.67
C ARG A 26 4.20 -27.16 -7.70
N GLY A 27 5.23 -27.43 -6.89
CA GLY A 27 6.41 -26.58 -6.79
C GLY A 27 6.13 -25.21 -6.18
N LEU A 28 5.01 -25.02 -5.48
CA LEU A 28 4.68 -23.79 -4.78
C LEU A 28 4.27 -24.11 -3.33
N TYR A 29 5.02 -23.54 -2.40
CA TYR A 29 4.88 -23.77 -0.97
C TYR A 29 4.82 -22.44 -0.25
N ASP A 30 4.12 -22.44 0.87
CA ASP A 30 4.03 -21.34 1.82
C ASP A 30 4.51 -21.82 3.18
N GLN A 31 5.17 -20.94 3.91
CA GLN A 31 5.55 -21.17 5.29
C GLN A 31 4.51 -20.49 6.19
N PRO A 32 3.54 -21.24 6.73
CA PRO A 32 2.47 -20.65 7.50
C PRO A 32 3.01 -19.96 8.76
N GLY A 33 2.74 -18.66 8.89
CA GLY A 33 2.91 -17.95 10.16
C GLY A 33 1.88 -18.41 11.20
N PHE A 34 2.23 -18.39 12.48
CA PHE A 34 1.30 -18.77 13.55
C PHE A 34 0.58 -17.54 14.13
N ASN A 35 -0.74 -17.59 14.22
CA ASN A 35 -1.53 -16.53 14.82
C ASN A 35 -1.85 -16.85 16.30
N LYS A 36 -1.29 -16.05 17.21
CA LYS A 36 -1.51 -16.20 18.67
C LYS A 36 -2.96 -15.95 19.09
N LEU A 37 -3.74 -15.16 18.34
CA LEU A 37 -5.12 -14.84 18.68
C LEU A 37 -6.07 -15.98 18.30
N THR A 38 -5.92 -16.51 17.08
CA THR A 38 -6.82 -17.56 16.58
C THR A 38 -6.33 -18.97 16.86
N GLN A 39 -5.11 -19.13 17.38
CA GLN A 39 -4.41 -20.42 17.61
C GLN A 39 -4.39 -21.29 16.36
N LYS A 40 -4.32 -20.65 15.19
CA LYS A 40 -4.37 -21.29 13.87
C LYS A 40 -3.26 -20.73 12.97
N PRO A 41 -2.78 -21.51 11.99
CA PRO A 41 -1.94 -21.01 10.91
C PRO A 41 -2.61 -19.85 10.17
N ASN A 42 -1.84 -18.83 9.84
CA ASN A 42 -2.30 -17.74 8.99
C ASN A 42 -2.70 -18.28 7.60
N PRO A 43 -3.76 -17.72 6.99
CA PRO A 43 -4.05 -18.01 5.60
C PRO A 43 -2.88 -17.53 4.71
N PRO A 44 -2.62 -18.18 3.57
CA PRO A 44 -1.59 -17.71 2.66
C PRO A 44 -1.96 -16.32 2.14
N ASP A 45 -0.98 -15.42 2.09
CA ASP A 45 -1.18 -14.10 1.48
C ASP A 45 -1.35 -14.26 -0.05
N PRO A 46 -2.50 -13.86 -0.62
CA PRO A 46 -2.72 -13.93 -2.05
C PRO A 46 -1.70 -13.12 -2.87
N ARG A 47 -1.19 -12.00 -2.35
CA ARG A 47 -0.21 -11.16 -3.07
C ARG A 47 1.10 -11.93 -3.24
N SER A 48 1.62 -12.46 -2.14
CA SER A 48 2.83 -13.29 -2.14
C SER A 48 2.72 -14.50 -3.06
N VAL A 49 1.54 -15.13 -3.13
CA VAL A 49 1.27 -16.23 -4.05
C VAL A 49 1.31 -15.77 -5.52
N ILE A 50 0.65 -14.66 -5.85
CA ILE A 50 0.65 -14.11 -7.22
C ILE A 50 2.07 -13.74 -7.65
N ASP A 51 2.83 -13.09 -6.79
CA ASP A 51 4.20 -12.67 -7.07
C ASP A 51 5.13 -13.89 -7.22
N ALA A 52 4.97 -14.92 -6.39
CA ALA A 52 5.71 -16.17 -6.51
C ALA A 52 5.39 -16.92 -7.81
N VAL A 53 4.11 -16.98 -8.21
CA VAL A 53 3.70 -17.60 -9.48
C VAL A 53 4.26 -16.81 -10.66
N GLY A 54 4.16 -15.48 -10.64
CA GLY A 54 4.73 -14.61 -11.69
C GLY A 54 6.23 -14.83 -11.87
N ARG A 55 6.99 -14.91 -10.76
CA ARG A 55 8.43 -15.21 -10.79
C ARG A 55 8.74 -16.63 -11.27
N ARG A 56 8.01 -17.63 -10.80
CA ARG A 56 8.23 -19.04 -11.19
C ARG A 56 8.00 -19.24 -12.69
N ASP A 57 6.92 -18.66 -13.18
CA ASP A 57 6.43 -18.92 -14.52
C ASP A 57 6.95 -17.91 -15.56
N GLN A 58 7.64 -16.85 -15.09
CA GLN A 58 8.14 -15.74 -15.92
C GLN A 58 7.04 -15.07 -16.75
N THR A 59 5.85 -14.94 -16.15
CA THR A 59 4.64 -14.43 -16.80
C THR A 59 4.22 -13.11 -16.20
N ARG A 60 3.63 -12.25 -17.03
CA ARG A 60 3.09 -10.96 -16.60
C ARG A 60 1.85 -11.19 -15.74
N MET A 61 1.81 -10.57 -14.55
CA MET A 61 0.68 -10.63 -13.63
C MET A 61 0.09 -9.24 -13.42
N LEU A 62 -1.19 -9.08 -13.73
CA LEU A 62 -1.96 -7.85 -13.56
C LEU A 62 -3.21 -8.16 -12.73
N VAL A 63 -3.27 -7.68 -11.50
CA VAL A 63 -4.45 -7.92 -10.63
C VAL A 63 -5.65 -7.07 -11.07
N ASP A 64 -6.84 -7.52 -10.74
CA ASP A 64 -8.06 -6.75 -10.99
C ASP A 64 -8.18 -5.52 -10.07
N GLY A 65 -9.02 -4.58 -10.49
CA GLY A 65 -9.14 -3.28 -9.83
C GLY A 65 -9.75 -3.31 -8.43
N MET A 66 -10.67 -4.23 -8.13
CA MET A 66 -11.23 -4.36 -6.77
C MET A 66 -10.14 -4.85 -5.81
N THR A 67 -9.43 -5.92 -6.19
CA THR A 67 -8.30 -6.43 -5.41
C THR A 67 -7.23 -5.36 -5.24
N ALA A 68 -6.90 -4.64 -6.31
CA ALA A 68 -5.91 -3.56 -6.27
C ALA A 68 -6.35 -2.39 -5.36
N ALA A 69 -7.62 -2.02 -5.36
CA ALA A 69 -8.16 -0.99 -4.48
C ALA A 69 -8.11 -1.41 -3.01
N ASN A 70 -8.45 -2.68 -2.72
CA ASN A 70 -8.37 -3.22 -1.35
C ASN A 70 -6.91 -3.26 -0.86
N ASP A 71 -6.00 -3.67 -1.73
CA ASP A 71 -4.56 -3.74 -1.47
C ASP A 71 -3.90 -2.38 -1.18
N LEU A 72 -4.56 -1.28 -1.57
CA LEU A 72 -4.15 0.10 -1.29
C LEU A 72 -4.97 0.77 -0.18
N GLY A 73 -5.87 0.04 0.49
CA GLY A 73 -6.76 0.59 1.52
C GLY A 73 -7.76 1.62 0.97
N LEU A 74 -8.03 1.59 -0.33
CA LEU A 74 -9.03 2.45 -0.99
C LEU A 74 -10.45 1.86 -0.88
N THR A 75 -10.57 0.58 -0.49
CA THR A 75 -11.84 -0.06 -0.15
C THR A 75 -11.65 -1.12 0.95
N ASP A 76 -12.68 -1.28 1.78
CA ASP A 76 -12.75 -2.32 2.82
C ASP A 76 -13.35 -3.64 2.30
N ALA A 77 -13.76 -3.68 1.04
CA ALA A 77 -14.31 -4.88 0.41
C ALA A 77 -13.22 -5.96 0.23
N VAL A 78 -13.35 -7.05 0.98
CA VAL A 78 -12.45 -8.22 0.87
C VAL A 78 -12.94 -9.16 -0.24
N PRO A 79 -12.17 -9.40 -1.31
CA PRO A 79 -12.62 -10.24 -2.41
C PRO A 79 -12.55 -11.74 -2.06
N ALA A 80 -13.66 -12.46 -2.26
CA ALA A 80 -13.65 -13.94 -2.24
C ALA A 80 -12.99 -14.54 -3.50
N LYS A 81 -12.91 -13.75 -4.58
CA LYS A 81 -12.32 -14.15 -5.86
C LYS A 81 -11.43 -13.03 -6.39
N ILE A 82 -10.17 -13.36 -6.63
CA ILE A 82 -9.18 -12.48 -7.24
C ILE A 82 -9.03 -12.88 -8.71
N VAL A 83 -9.01 -11.90 -9.61
CA VAL A 83 -8.80 -12.13 -11.04
C VAL A 83 -7.44 -11.56 -11.42
N VAL A 84 -6.55 -12.42 -11.93
CA VAL A 84 -5.23 -12.02 -12.42
C VAL A 84 -5.21 -12.16 -13.94
N HIS A 85 -5.05 -11.04 -14.62
CA HIS A 85 -4.78 -10.99 -16.04
C HIS A 85 -3.32 -11.35 -16.31
N THR A 86 -3.10 -12.29 -17.22
CA THR A 86 -1.76 -12.79 -17.56
C THR A 86 -1.69 -13.21 -19.02
N ASP A 87 -0.49 -13.29 -19.58
CA ASP A 87 -0.22 -13.76 -20.94
C ASP A 87 -0.16 -15.30 -21.04
N ALA A 88 -0.23 -16.01 -19.92
CA ALA A 88 -0.23 -17.47 -19.88
C ALA A 88 -1.57 -18.10 -19.45
N ARG A 89 -1.80 -19.33 -19.89
CA ARG A 89 -2.91 -20.15 -19.38
C ARG A 89 -2.48 -20.82 -18.07
N ARG A 90 -3.27 -20.61 -17.01
CA ARG A 90 -3.06 -21.22 -15.69
C ARG A 90 -4.38 -21.67 -15.09
N ARG A 91 -4.32 -22.74 -14.30
CA ARG A 91 -5.46 -23.20 -13.49
C ARG A 91 -5.63 -22.27 -12.30
N ALA A 92 -6.87 -22.12 -11.83
CA ALA A 92 -7.14 -21.36 -10.62
C ALA A 92 -6.46 -21.99 -9.40
N ILE A 93 -5.99 -21.16 -8.49
CA ILE A 93 -5.38 -21.56 -7.22
C ILE A 93 -6.37 -21.21 -6.10
N ARG A 94 -6.67 -22.18 -5.22
CA ARG A 94 -7.53 -21.98 -4.05
C ARG A 94 -6.66 -21.76 -2.81
N LEU A 95 -6.90 -20.67 -2.11
CA LEU A 95 -6.24 -20.28 -0.86
C LEU A 95 -7.31 -20.16 0.24
N GLY A 96 -7.69 -21.29 0.82
CA GLY A 96 -8.82 -21.34 1.77
C GLY A 96 -10.11 -20.83 1.11
N ASN A 97 -10.64 -19.71 1.62
CA ASN A 97 -11.88 -19.10 1.13
C ASN A 97 -11.68 -18.14 -0.05
N VAL A 98 -10.42 -17.88 -0.44
CA VAL A 98 -10.10 -17.00 -1.57
C VAL A 98 -9.69 -17.84 -2.77
N THR A 99 -10.21 -17.53 -3.95
CA THR A 99 -9.78 -18.17 -5.21
C THR A 99 -9.08 -17.17 -6.11
N ILE A 100 -7.84 -17.48 -6.50
CA ILE A 100 -7.10 -16.74 -7.54
C ILE A 100 -7.40 -17.38 -8.89
N SER A 101 -8.02 -16.63 -9.79
CA SER A 101 -8.34 -17.06 -11.14
C SER A 101 -7.48 -16.32 -12.16
N PHE A 102 -6.92 -17.05 -13.12
CA PHE A 102 -6.04 -16.49 -14.14
C PHE A 102 -6.79 -16.33 -15.46
N ARG A 103 -6.76 -15.12 -16.03
CA ARG A 103 -7.41 -14.79 -17.30
C ARG A 103 -6.36 -14.47 -18.36
N PRO A 104 -6.22 -15.34 -19.39
CA PRO A 104 -5.38 -15.05 -20.55
C PRO A 104 -5.76 -13.72 -21.18
N THR A 105 -4.79 -12.84 -21.39
CA THR A 105 -4.99 -11.45 -21.80
C THR A 105 -3.90 -11.05 -22.79
N ALA A 106 -4.28 -10.30 -23.82
CA ALA A 106 -3.34 -9.79 -24.82
C ALA A 106 -2.30 -8.86 -24.17
N ALA A 107 -1.06 -8.91 -24.68
CA ALA A 107 0.08 -8.15 -24.16
C ALA A 107 -0.20 -6.63 -24.10
N SER A 108 -1.00 -6.09 -25.01
CA SER A 108 -1.40 -4.67 -25.04
C SER A 108 -2.11 -4.21 -23.77
N LYS A 109 -2.89 -5.08 -23.13
CA LYS A 109 -3.59 -4.77 -21.86
C LYS A 109 -2.72 -5.01 -20.63
N LEU A 110 -1.56 -5.65 -20.79
CA LEU A 110 -0.64 -6.01 -19.71
C LEU A 110 0.52 -5.01 -19.54
N PHE A 111 0.40 -3.80 -20.11
CA PHE A 111 1.44 -2.77 -19.99
C PHE A 111 1.85 -2.48 -18.53
N TRP A 112 0.87 -2.44 -17.63
CA TRP A 112 1.11 -2.18 -16.20
C TRP A 112 1.50 -3.44 -15.41
N ALA A 113 1.45 -4.63 -16.00
CA ALA A 113 1.74 -5.86 -15.27
C ALA A 113 3.18 -5.87 -14.71
N GLY A 114 3.33 -6.20 -13.43
CA GLY A 114 4.64 -6.23 -12.74
C GLY A 114 5.28 -4.86 -12.48
N ARG A 115 4.64 -3.74 -12.88
CA ARG A 115 5.16 -2.40 -12.64
C ARG A 115 4.80 -1.88 -11.25
N PRO A 116 5.61 -1.02 -10.60
CA PRO A 116 5.28 -0.43 -9.30
C PRO A 116 3.89 0.23 -9.23
N ALA A 117 3.48 0.94 -10.28
CA ALA A 117 2.20 1.64 -10.31
C ALA A 117 1.01 0.79 -10.72
N MET A 118 1.21 -0.51 -10.98
CA MET A 118 0.17 -1.44 -11.43
C MET A 118 -1.10 -1.37 -10.60
N ARG A 119 -0.95 -1.50 -9.27
CA ARG A 119 -2.09 -1.55 -8.34
C ARG A 119 -2.83 -0.24 -8.30
N LEU A 120 -2.12 0.88 -8.32
CA LEU A 120 -2.71 2.20 -8.31
C LEU A 120 -3.56 2.42 -9.56
N VAL A 121 -3.03 2.09 -10.73
CA VAL A 121 -3.75 2.25 -12.00
C VAL A 121 -5.00 1.36 -12.04
N GLN A 122 -4.88 0.10 -11.62
CA GLN A 122 -6.01 -0.83 -11.58
C GLN A 122 -7.08 -0.39 -10.57
N ALA A 123 -6.67 0.08 -9.39
CA ALA A 123 -7.58 0.62 -8.39
C ALA A 123 -8.34 1.83 -8.91
N LEU A 124 -7.66 2.77 -9.57
CA LEU A 124 -8.31 3.95 -10.15
C LEU A 124 -9.30 3.60 -11.24
N HIS A 125 -9.02 2.61 -12.08
CA HIS A 125 -9.99 2.10 -13.05
C HIS A 125 -11.28 1.61 -12.38
N TRP A 126 -11.17 0.92 -11.23
CA TRP A 126 -12.32 0.45 -10.46
C TRP A 126 -13.06 1.59 -9.75
N LEU A 127 -12.33 2.56 -9.22
CA LEU A 127 -12.89 3.71 -8.50
C LEU A 127 -13.47 4.78 -9.43
N ARG A 128 -13.34 4.65 -10.75
CA ARG A 128 -13.67 5.73 -11.70
C ARG A 128 -15.03 6.36 -11.45
N ASP A 129 -16.06 5.55 -11.27
CA ASP A 129 -17.44 6.05 -11.08
C ASP A 129 -17.65 6.61 -9.66
N LEU A 130 -16.87 6.15 -8.68
CA LEU A 130 -16.85 6.72 -7.32
C LEU A 130 -16.21 8.11 -7.30
N LEU A 131 -15.15 8.32 -8.09
CA LEU A 131 -14.40 9.58 -8.13
C LEU A 131 -15.23 10.77 -8.67
N VAL A 132 -16.34 10.51 -9.36
CA VAL A 132 -17.26 11.54 -9.85
C VAL A 132 -18.17 12.07 -8.74
N ARG A 133 -18.30 11.35 -7.63
CA ARG A 133 -19.14 11.74 -6.50
C ARG A 133 -18.45 12.81 -5.65
N GLU A 134 -19.24 13.76 -5.14
CA GLU A 134 -18.74 14.84 -4.29
C GLU A 134 -18.05 14.28 -3.03
N GLY A 135 -16.90 14.85 -2.68
CA GLY A 135 -16.11 14.49 -1.49
C GLY A 135 -15.29 13.19 -1.58
N GLU A 136 -15.73 12.20 -2.36
CA GLU A 136 -15.02 10.92 -2.54
C GLU A 136 -13.67 11.10 -3.24
N SER A 137 -13.65 11.94 -4.27
CA SER A 137 -12.43 12.28 -5.02
C SER A 137 -11.31 12.79 -4.10
N ASP A 138 -11.65 13.67 -3.15
CA ASP A 138 -10.67 14.25 -2.24
C ASP A 138 -10.21 13.26 -1.17
N GLN A 139 -11.07 12.34 -0.74
CA GLN A 139 -10.65 11.26 0.14
C GLN A 139 -9.63 10.34 -0.55
N VAL A 140 -9.87 9.97 -1.80
CA VAL A 140 -8.93 9.16 -2.58
C VAL A 140 -7.62 9.92 -2.80
N LYS A 141 -7.67 11.20 -3.18
CA LYS A 141 -6.47 12.05 -3.32
C LYS A 141 -5.64 12.09 -2.04
N ARG A 142 -6.26 12.27 -0.87
CA ARG A 142 -5.54 12.26 0.42
C ARG A 142 -4.87 10.92 0.71
N LYS A 143 -5.53 9.80 0.44
CA LYS A 143 -4.94 8.46 0.60
C LYS A 143 -3.75 8.26 -0.35
N LEU A 144 -3.88 8.71 -1.60
CA LEU A 144 -2.79 8.63 -2.58
C LEU A 144 -1.62 9.56 -2.23
N ALA A 145 -1.88 10.77 -1.74
CA ALA A 145 -0.82 11.67 -1.28
C ALA A 145 0.05 11.01 -0.20
N LYS A 146 -0.57 10.40 0.82
CA LYS A 146 0.14 9.63 1.85
C LYS A 146 0.94 8.45 1.28
N LEU A 147 0.38 7.75 0.30
CA LEU A 147 1.10 6.66 -0.37
C LEU A 147 2.35 7.17 -1.11
N PHE A 148 2.27 8.35 -1.71
CA PHE A 148 3.40 8.96 -2.40
C PHE A 148 4.44 9.56 -1.44
N GLU A 149 4.04 9.99 -0.24
CA GLU A 149 4.95 10.45 0.83
C GLU A 149 5.78 9.31 1.44
N ASP A 150 5.38 8.05 1.26
CA ASP A 150 6.15 6.89 1.74
C ASP A 150 7.57 6.89 1.11
N PRO A 151 8.64 6.94 1.91
CA PRO A 151 10.00 7.08 1.40
C PRO A 151 10.51 5.83 0.68
N THR A 152 9.89 4.66 0.94
CA THR A 152 10.29 3.38 0.34
C THR A 152 9.59 3.16 -0.99
N THR A 153 8.29 3.47 -1.06
CA THR A 153 7.43 3.14 -2.21
C THR A 153 7.18 4.34 -3.11
N GLY A 154 7.07 5.54 -2.54
CA GLY A 154 6.68 6.78 -3.21
C GLY A 154 7.54 7.13 -4.43
N PRO A 155 8.89 7.18 -4.32
CA PRO A 155 9.75 7.55 -5.44
C PRO A 155 9.61 6.62 -6.66
N SER A 156 9.64 5.31 -6.39
CA SER A 156 9.45 4.26 -7.41
C SER A 156 8.09 4.39 -8.10
N LEU A 157 7.03 4.61 -7.31
CA LEU A 157 5.67 4.74 -7.80
C LEU A 157 5.49 5.99 -8.69
N ARG A 158 6.04 7.13 -8.29
CA ARG A 158 5.98 8.38 -9.07
C ARG A 158 6.77 8.28 -10.37
N ALA A 159 7.99 7.73 -10.31
CA ALA A 159 8.83 7.55 -11.49
C ALA A 159 8.14 6.63 -12.52
N ASP A 160 7.55 5.54 -12.05
CA ASP A 160 6.83 4.57 -12.88
C ASP A 160 5.57 5.17 -13.52
N LEU A 161 4.78 5.95 -12.75
CA LEU A 161 3.63 6.69 -13.26
C LEU A 161 4.02 7.73 -14.31
N THR A 162 5.10 8.46 -14.08
CA THR A 162 5.60 9.48 -15.00
C THR A 162 6.04 8.83 -16.32
N ALA A 163 6.82 7.75 -16.25
CA ALA A 163 7.25 6.99 -17.42
C ALA A 163 6.08 6.34 -18.17
N GLY A 164 5.01 5.97 -17.47
CA GLY A 164 3.82 5.33 -18.05
C GLY A 164 2.66 6.27 -18.37
N MET A 165 2.82 7.59 -18.25
CA MET A 165 1.72 8.56 -18.34
C MET A 165 0.96 8.48 -19.69
N SER A 166 1.67 8.22 -20.79
CA SER A 166 1.08 8.09 -22.13
C SER A 166 0.12 6.90 -22.27
N ALA A 167 0.31 5.85 -21.47
CA ALA A 167 -0.54 4.65 -21.48
C ALA A 167 -1.82 4.82 -20.63
N LEU A 168 -1.95 5.92 -19.89
CA LEU A 168 -3.13 6.21 -19.08
C LEU A 168 -4.23 6.91 -19.91
N PRO A 169 -5.52 6.63 -19.64
CA PRO A 169 -6.61 7.41 -20.22
C PRO A 169 -6.57 8.86 -19.71
N THR A 170 -7.05 9.80 -20.54
CA THR A 170 -6.96 11.25 -20.28
C THR A 170 -7.47 11.66 -18.90
N TRP A 171 -8.61 11.12 -18.46
CA TRP A 171 -9.18 11.44 -17.15
C TRP A 171 -8.23 11.10 -15.99
N MET A 172 -7.49 9.98 -16.09
CA MET A 172 -6.60 9.53 -15.04
C MET A 172 -5.32 10.38 -15.02
N ARG A 173 -4.84 10.80 -16.21
CA ARG A 173 -3.74 11.77 -16.30
C ARG A 173 -4.08 13.07 -15.60
N VAL A 174 -5.24 13.65 -15.91
CA VAL A 174 -5.72 14.89 -15.29
C VAL A 174 -5.86 14.74 -13.77
N PHE A 175 -6.36 13.59 -13.31
CA PHE A 175 -6.51 13.30 -11.88
C PHE A 175 -5.16 13.15 -11.16
N LEU A 176 -4.18 12.48 -11.76
CA LEU A 176 -2.88 12.18 -11.13
C LEU A 176 -1.86 13.31 -11.21
N LYS A 177 -1.90 14.12 -12.28
CA LYS A 177 -0.94 15.21 -12.50
C LYS A 177 -0.70 16.09 -11.26
N PRO A 178 -1.72 16.67 -10.61
CA PRO A 178 -1.49 17.52 -9.43
C PRO A 178 -0.88 16.75 -8.25
N LEU A 179 -1.15 15.46 -8.10
CA LEU A 179 -0.62 14.64 -7.01
C LEU A 179 0.86 14.28 -7.18
N ILE A 180 1.31 14.15 -8.43
CA ILE A 180 2.70 13.86 -8.75
C ILE A 180 3.54 15.15 -8.67
N GLU A 181 2.99 16.29 -9.12
CA GLU A 181 3.69 17.58 -9.18
C GLU A 181 3.79 18.30 -7.83
N ALA A 182 2.81 18.12 -6.92
CA ALA A 182 2.80 18.81 -5.61
C ALA A 182 4.04 18.53 -4.74
N ASP A 183 4.68 17.37 -4.90
CA ASP A 183 5.86 16.96 -4.14
C ASP A 183 7.18 17.52 -4.74
N ALA A 184 7.23 17.73 -6.05
CA ALA A 184 8.38 18.33 -6.73
C ALA A 184 8.64 19.77 -6.26
N ALA A 185 7.60 20.46 -5.77
CA ALA A 185 7.69 21.80 -5.19
C ALA A 185 8.10 21.82 -3.70
N VAL A 186 8.03 20.68 -3.00
CA VAL A 186 8.49 20.53 -1.60
C VAL A 186 9.98 20.17 -1.59
N GLY A 187 10.43 19.28 -2.48
CA GLY A 187 11.85 18.90 -2.60
C GLY A 187 12.79 20.02 -3.04
N ARG A 188 12.29 21.05 -3.76
CA ARG A 188 13.10 22.23 -4.15
C ARG A 188 13.27 23.26 -3.04
N ARG A 189 12.38 23.30 -2.04
CA ARG A 189 12.43 24.31 -0.96
C ARG A 189 13.47 24.03 0.13
N HIS A 190 14.11 22.86 0.12
CA HIS A 190 15.09 22.46 1.14
C HIS A 190 16.56 22.55 0.70
N ILE A 191 16.84 23.00 -0.54
CA ILE A 191 18.22 23.05 -1.08
C ILE A 191 18.78 24.49 -1.11
N ASP A 192 17.95 25.52 -1.00
CA ASP A 192 18.36 26.91 -1.24
C ASP A 192 18.65 27.76 0.03
N ASP A 193 18.60 27.20 1.25
CA ASP A 193 18.71 27.99 2.51
C ASP A 193 20.04 27.86 3.29
N ASP A 194 21.05 27.16 2.76
CA ASP A 194 22.32 26.89 3.49
C ASP A 194 23.55 27.61 2.92
N ARG A 195 23.36 28.74 2.21
CA ARG A 195 24.46 29.62 1.81
C ARG A 195 24.05 31.08 1.94
N ASP A 196 24.37 31.65 3.08
CA ASP A 196 25.02 32.95 3.25
C ASP A 196 24.79 33.37 4.71
N ASP A 197 25.84 33.36 5.54
CA ASP A 197 26.02 34.28 6.68
C ASP A 197 27.26 33.85 7.50
N ALA A 198 28.42 34.15 6.94
CA ALA A 198 29.64 34.31 7.73
C ALA A 198 30.33 35.58 7.23
N ASP A 199 30.00 36.71 7.88
CA ASP A 199 30.92 37.79 8.22
C ASP A 199 30.13 39.02 8.68
N HIS A 200 30.07 39.28 9.99
CA HIS A 200 30.24 40.64 10.51
C HIS A 200 30.51 40.66 12.02
N VAL A 201 31.71 41.17 12.34
CA VAL A 201 32.19 41.57 13.66
C VAL A 201 31.72 43.02 13.90
N GLY A 202 31.19 43.31 15.08
CA GLY A 202 30.83 44.69 15.47
C GLY A 202 30.48 44.78 16.96
N ALA A 203 31.24 45.62 17.67
CA ALA A 203 31.38 45.71 19.11
C ALA A 203 30.19 46.29 19.92
N ASP A 204 30.21 45.95 21.21
CA ASP A 204 29.79 46.67 22.42
C ASP A 204 29.11 48.04 22.29
N HIS A 205 27.97 48.20 22.98
CA HIS A 205 27.84 49.26 23.98
C HIS A 205 26.71 49.01 25.00
N ASP A 206 27.11 49.07 26.27
CA ASP A 206 26.37 49.35 27.49
C ASP A 206 25.11 50.24 27.36
N ARG A 207 24.03 49.88 28.08
CA ARG A 207 23.53 50.67 29.24
C ARG A 207 22.31 50.05 29.93
N GLN A 208 22.39 50.07 31.27
CA GLN A 208 21.39 49.72 32.26
C GLN A 208 20.03 50.41 32.12
N ARG A 209 18.97 49.73 32.59
CA ARG A 209 18.12 50.26 33.67
C ARG A 209 17.29 49.18 34.38
N ARG A 210 17.36 49.26 35.71
CA ARG A 210 16.64 48.52 36.76
C ARG A 210 15.13 48.79 36.78
N SER A 211 14.38 47.81 37.28
CA SER A 211 13.45 47.85 38.45
C SER A 211 12.30 46.88 38.17
N GLU A 212 12.24 45.73 38.84
CA GLU A 212 11.55 45.49 40.12
C GLU A 212 10.03 45.30 39.99
N ASN A 213 9.53 44.42 40.88
CA ASN A 213 8.14 43.97 41.10
C ASN A 213 7.56 42.95 40.13
N ASP A 214 6.76 41.98 40.57
CA ASP A 214 6.53 41.36 41.88
C ASP A 214 5.70 40.10 41.57
N GLN A 215 5.76 39.15 42.49
CA GLN A 215 4.95 37.95 42.68
C GLN A 215 3.62 37.85 41.91
N SER A 216 3.31 36.65 41.41
CA SER A 216 2.17 35.85 41.92
C SER A 216 2.07 34.47 41.26
N HIS A 217 2.10 33.45 42.13
CA HIS A 217 1.72 32.07 41.88
C HIS A 217 0.31 31.90 41.28
N ALA A 218 0.13 30.88 40.43
CA ALA A 218 -0.84 29.81 40.69
C ALA A 218 -0.70 28.66 39.68
N VAL A 219 -0.67 27.45 40.22
CA VAL A 219 -0.65 26.14 39.57
C VAL A 219 -2.10 25.62 39.47
N VAL A 220 -2.30 24.56 38.67
CA VAL A 220 -3.37 23.55 38.69
C VAL A 220 -4.71 23.98 38.04
N VAL A 221 -5.51 23.20 37.27
CA VAL A 221 -5.75 21.75 37.02
C VAL A 221 -6.47 21.62 35.64
N PRO A 222 -6.35 20.51 34.88
CA PRO A 222 -7.15 20.26 33.67
C PRO A 222 -8.56 19.69 33.96
N PRO A 223 -9.58 19.95 33.14
CA PRO A 223 -10.88 19.28 33.28
C PRO A 223 -10.94 17.88 32.63
N LYS A 224 -11.55 16.95 33.38
CA LYS A 224 -11.81 15.52 33.13
C LYS A 224 -12.83 15.24 31.99
N PRO A 225 -12.88 13.97 31.49
CA PRO A 225 -13.67 13.57 30.31
C PRO A 225 -15.15 13.31 30.62
N LYS A 226 -16.01 13.40 29.57
CA LYS A 226 -17.43 13.01 29.62
C LYS A 226 -17.66 11.57 29.10
N PRO A 227 -18.63 10.82 29.66
CA PRO A 227 -18.77 9.38 29.49
C PRO A 227 -19.58 8.92 28.25
N LEU A 228 -19.27 7.68 27.84
CA LEU A 228 -20.05 6.82 26.93
C LEU A 228 -21.44 6.49 27.53
N SER A 229 -22.49 6.44 26.69
CA SER A 229 -23.68 5.63 26.99
C SER A 229 -24.36 5.07 25.75
N THR A 230 -24.31 3.74 25.70
CA THR A 230 -25.33 2.72 25.38
C THR A 230 -25.99 2.56 24.01
N GLN A 231 -25.89 1.28 23.60
CA GLN A 231 -26.50 0.55 22.50
C GLN A 231 -28.04 0.55 22.54
N LYS A 232 -28.67 0.52 21.35
CA LYS A 232 -30.00 -0.07 21.15
C LYS A 232 -29.91 -1.22 20.14
N LYS A 233 -30.44 -2.38 20.57
CA LYS A 233 -30.62 -3.62 19.78
C LYS A 233 -31.72 -3.44 18.70
N PRO A 234 -31.68 -4.24 17.62
CA PRO A 234 -32.70 -4.23 16.57
C PRO A 234 -33.92 -5.09 16.92
N ILE A 235 -35.07 -4.67 16.41
CA ILE A 235 -36.37 -5.34 16.46
C ILE A 235 -36.49 -6.27 15.25
N ALA A 236 -36.91 -7.51 15.50
CA ALA A 236 -37.29 -8.49 14.51
C ALA A 236 -38.75 -8.29 14.05
N ASN A 237 -39.00 -8.50 12.77
CA ASN A 237 -40.26 -8.86 12.12
C ASN A 237 -39.90 -9.20 10.66
N ARG A 238 -40.53 -10.13 9.93
CA ARG A 238 -41.38 -11.28 10.19
C ARG A 238 -41.37 -12.06 8.87
#